data_AF-A0AA35VCZ4-F1
#
_entry.id   AF-A0AA35VCZ4-F1
#
_cell.length_a   1.000
_cell.length_b   1.000
_cell.length_c   1.000
_cell.angle_alpha   90.00
_cell.angle_beta   90.00
_cell.angle_gamma   90.00
#
_symmetry.space_group_name_H-M   'P 1'
#
loop_
_entity.id
_entity.type
_entity.pdbx_description
1 polymer ?
#
loop_
_entity_poly.entity_id
_entity_poly.type
_entity_poly.pdbx_seq_one_letter_code
_entity_poly.pdbx_strand_id
1 'polypeptide(L)'
;MTSVDFRRLPASHRPDGYLYLVTDPVIETTLRETGLPLDKRHPLAFVEPGALLSLIESRAEQSHTPDETLPVVLRIRKTLIETWLEVEPDESARLGGFCYLLTGNQEPS
;
A
#
# COMPACT_ATOMS: atom_id res chain seq x y z
N MET A 1 -4.29 -2.21 -11.83
CA MET A 1 -4.52 -1.70 -10.46
C MET A 1 -5.91 -1.08 -10.39
N THR A 2 -6.63 -1.20 -9.29
CA THR A 2 -8.00 -0.67 -9.15
C THR A 2 -8.18 0.04 -7.82
N SER A 3 -8.87 1.19 -7.81
CA SER A 3 -9.34 1.82 -6.58
C SER A 3 -10.43 1.00 -5.90
N VAL A 4 -10.41 0.96 -4.57
CA VAL A 4 -11.40 0.27 -3.74
C VAL A 4 -11.86 1.17 -2.60
N ASP A 5 -13.14 1.07 -2.27
CA ASP A 5 -13.69 1.68 -1.07
C ASP A 5 -13.29 0.85 0.14
N PHE A 6 -12.36 1.38 0.95
CA PHE A 6 -11.84 0.69 2.13
C PHE A 6 -12.91 0.41 3.17
N ARG A 7 -14.02 1.17 3.19
CA ARG A 7 -15.16 0.96 4.09
C ARG A 7 -15.95 -0.30 3.76
N ARG A 8 -15.73 -0.86 2.57
CA ARG A 8 -16.37 -2.09 2.08
C ARG A 8 -15.43 -3.29 2.08
N LEU A 9 -14.18 -3.11 2.50
CA LEU A 9 -13.25 -4.23 2.59
C LEU A 9 -13.64 -5.09 3.80
N PRO A 10 -13.66 -6.42 3.64
CA PRO A 10 -13.92 -7.31 4.75
C PRO A 10 -12.82 -7.14 5.79
N ALA A 11 -13.17 -7.16 7.08
CA ALA A 11 -12.22 -7.14 8.20
C ALA A 11 -11.40 -8.44 8.30
N SER A 12 -11.30 -9.24 7.23
CA SER A 12 -10.57 -10.48 7.25
C SER A 12 -9.07 -10.21 7.21
N HIS A 13 -8.36 -10.72 8.21
CA HIS A 13 -6.89 -10.71 8.24
C HIS A 13 -6.26 -11.75 7.31
N ARG A 14 -7.06 -12.48 6.52
CA ARG A 14 -6.56 -13.55 5.66
C ARG A 14 -6.03 -12.95 4.34
N PRO A 15 -4.87 -13.42 3.84
CA PRO A 15 -4.40 -13.06 2.51
C PRO A 15 -5.44 -13.42 1.44
N ASP A 16 -5.77 -12.47 0.58
CA ASP A 16 -6.74 -12.59 -0.52
C ASP A 16 -6.08 -12.59 -1.92
N GLY A 17 -4.74 -12.62 -1.95
CA GLY A 17 -3.93 -12.53 -3.15
C GLY A 17 -3.80 -11.11 -3.72
N TYR A 18 -4.25 -10.10 -2.99
CA TYR A 18 -4.04 -8.69 -3.31
C TYR A 18 -3.12 -8.01 -2.30
N LEU A 19 -2.45 -6.97 -2.78
CA LEU A 19 -1.76 -5.99 -1.97
C LEU A 19 -2.44 -4.64 -2.14
N TYR A 20 -2.40 -3.86 -1.07
CA TYR A 20 -3.12 -2.60 -0.94
C TYR A 20 -2.13 -1.45 -0.73
N LEU A 21 -2.33 -0.36 -1.45
CA LEU A 21 -1.59 0.89 -1.30
C LEU A 21 -2.58 1.96 -0.84
N VAL A 22 -2.25 2.63 0.27
CA VAL A 22 -3.00 3.78 0.77
C VAL A 22 -2.29 5.04 0.31
N THR A 23 -2.99 5.92 -0.41
CA THR A 23 -2.41 7.10 -1.05
C THR A 23 -3.43 8.23 -1.17
N ASP A 24 -3.02 9.41 -1.60
CA ASP A 24 -3.91 10.55 -1.82
C ASP A 24 -4.44 10.59 -3.26
N PRO A 25 -5.59 11.25 -3.53
CA PRO A 25 -6.20 11.31 -4.87
C PRO A 25 -5.27 11.83 -5.98
N VAL A 26 -4.39 12.77 -5.65
CA VAL A 26 -3.42 13.35 -6.59
C VAL A 26 -2.42 12.28 -7.04
N ILE A 27 -1.85 11.55 -6.08
CA ILE A 27 -0.90 10.46 -6.36
C ILE A 27 -1.60 9.32 -7.09
N GLU A 28 -2.84 8.99 -6.73
CA GLU A 28 -3.62 7.96 -7.42
C GLU A 28 -3.76 8.26 -8.92
N THR A 29 -4.08 9.51 -9.26
CA THR A 29 -4.18 9.96 -10.65
C THR A 29 -2.85 9.77 -11.38
N THR A 30 -1.74 10.20 -10.79
CA THR A 30 -0.40 10.02 -11.36
C THR A 30 -0.08 8.54 -11.57
N LEU A 31 -0.29 7.68 -10.58
CA LEU A 31 0.00 6.25 -10.69
C LEU A 31 -0.85 5.54 -11.74
N ARG A 32 -2.05 6.04 -12.04
CA ARG A 32 -2.88 5.52 -13.14
C ARG A 32 -2.33 5.89 -14.51
N GLU A 33 -1.80 7.10 -14.65
CA GLU A 33 -1.27 7.61 -15.92
C GLU A 33 0.12 7.06 -16.23
N THR A 34 0.99 6.97 -15.21
CA THR A 34 2.41 6.65 -15.38
C THR A 34 2.78 5.22 -14.95
N GLY A 35 1.86 4.53 -14.27
CA GLY A 35 2.10 3.20 -13.69
C GLY A 35 2.76 3.26 -12.31
N LEU A 36 3.21 2.11 -11.81
CA LEU A 36 3.88 2.01 -10.52
C LEU A 36 5.38 2.31 -10.69
N PRO A 37 5.92 3.38 -10.09
CA PRO A 37 7.34 3.65 -10.13
C PRO A 37 8.11 2.57 -9.38
N LEU A 38 9.23 2.16 -9.97
CA LEU A 38 10.21 1.27 -9.37
C LEU A 38 11.39 2.11 -8.88
N ASP A 39 11.18 2.83 -7.77
CA ASP A 39 12.16 3.76 -7.20
C ASP A 39 12.56 3.35 -5.78
N LYS A 40 13.81 2.89 -5.62
CA LYS A 40 14.37 2.50 -4.31
C LYS A 40 14.51 3.66 -3.34
N ARG A 41 14.61 4.91 -3.82
CA ARG A 41 14.76 6.08 -2.97
C ARG A 41 13.42 6.52 -2.38
N HIS A 42 12.34 6.23 -3.10
CA HIS A 42 10.97 6.56 -2.72
C HIS A 42 10.05 5.37 -2.98
N PRO A 43 10.24 4.24 -2.28
CA PRO A 43 9.50 3.03 -2.55
C PRO A 43 8.02 3.19 -2.18
N LEU A 44 7.14 2.60 -2.98
CA LEU A 44 5.73 2.50 -2.63
C LEU A 44 5.52 1.38 -1.61
N ALA A 45 4.87 1.71 -0.49
CA ALA A 45 4.52 0.75 0.54
C ALA A 45 3.19 0.06 0.24
N PHE A 46 3.21 -1.26 0.21
CA PHE A 46 2.06 -2.12 -0.01
C PHE A 46 1.81 -2.99 1.22
N VAL A 47 0.55 -3.24 1.56
CA VAL A 47 0.17 -4.05 2.71
C VAL A 47 -0.80 -5.17 2.33
N GLU A 48 -0.78 -6.27 3.08
CA GLU A 48 -1.84 -7.28 3.04
C GLU A 48 -3.10 -6.80 3.78
N PRO A 49 -4.28 -7.41 3.54
CA PRO A 49 -5.54 -7.03 4.19
C PRO A 49 -5.43 -6.85 5.71
N GLY A 50 -4.62 -7.70 6.37
CA GLY A 50 -4.45 -7.68 7.82
C GLY A 50 -3.82 -6.41 8.40
N ALA A 51 -3.05 -5.66 7.60
CA ALA A 51 -2.37 -4.41 8.01
C ALA A 51 -3.06 -3.14 7.48
N LEU A 52 -4.08 -3.28 6.62
CA LEU A 52 -4.66 -2.16 5.90
C LEU A 52 -5.41 -1.17 6.80
N LEU A 53 -6.25 -1.67 7.72
CA LEU A 53 -7.02 -0.79 8.61
C LEU A 53 -6.11 -0.01 9.55
N SER A 54 -5.13 -0.67 10.16
CA SER A 54 -4.14 -0.02 11.03
C SER A 54 -3.31 1.02 10.26
N LEU A 55 -3.02 0.79 8.97
CA LEU A 55 -2.33 1.78 8.15
C LEU A 55 -3.21 3.02 7.92
N ILE A 56 -4.48 2.83 7.60
CA ILE A 56 -5.45 3.92 7.40
C ILE A 56 -5.62 4.74 8.69
N GLU A 57 -5.78 4.07 9.83
CA GLU A 57 -5.88 4.71 11.15
C GLU A 57 -4.61 5.51 11.47
N SER A 58 -3.43 4.92 11.27
CA SER A 58 -2.16 5.60 11.53
C SER A 58 -1.95 6.85 10.67
N ARG A 59 -2.48 6.87 9.43
CA ARG A 59 -2.48 8.08 8.59
C ARG A 59 -3.46 9.12 9.09
N ALA A 60 -4.67 8.70 9.47
CA ALA A 60 -5.68 9.61 10.01
C ALA A 60 -5.23 10.30 11.31
N GLU A 61 -4.45 9.61 12.14
CA GLU A 61 -3.83 10.19 13.36
C GLU A 61 -2.72 11.21 13.04
N GLN A 62 -2.02 11.05 11.91
CA GLN A 62 -0.97 11.98 11.47
C GLN A 62 -1.53 13.21 10.74
N SER A 63 -2.74 13.09 10.19
CA SER A 63 -3.50 14.17 9.56
C SER A 63 -3.98 15.21 10.59
N HIS A 64 -3.21 16.27 10.79
CA HIS A 64 -3.54 17.35 11.75
C HIS A 64 -4.55 18.39 11.21
N THR A 65 -5.00 18.26 9.96
CA THR A 65 -5.89 19.23 9.32
C THR A 65 -7.20 18.61 8.86
N PRO A 66 -8.37 19.19 9.23
CA PRO A 66 -9.69 18.66 8.89
C PRO A 66 -10.07 18.76 7.41
N ASP A 67 -9.20 19.31 6.56
CA ASP A 67 -9.40 19.51 5.12
C ASP A 67 -8.59 18.53 4.25
N GLU A 68 -7.92 17.53 4.87
CA GLU A 68 -7.23 16.50 4.09
C GLU A 68 -8.22 15.55 3.43
N THR A 69 -8.11 15.45 2.11
CA THR A 69 -8.89 14.54 1.28
C THR A 69 -8.82 13.12 1.82
N LEU A 70 -9.96 12.41 1.86
CA LEU A 70 -10.02 11.01 2.27
C LEU A 70 -8.97 10.16 1.49
N PRO A 71 -8.25 9.25 2.18
CA PRO A 71 -7.26 8.43 1.53
C PRO A 71 -7.93 7.52 0.49
N VAL A 72 -7.27 7.38 -0.65
CA VAL A 72 -7.62 6.43 -1.70
C VAL A 72 -6.86 5.14 -1.48
N VAL A 73 -7.57 4.02 -1.57
CA VAL A 73 -6.97 2.69 -1.49
C VAL A 73 -6.93 2.06 -2.87
N LEU A 74 -5.73 1.72 -3.32
CA LEU A 74 -5.48 1.00 -4.55
C LEU A 74 -5.18 -0.46 -4.24
N ARG A 75 -5.68 -1.38 -5.06
CA ARG A 75 -5.31 -2.80 -4.99
C ARG A 75 -4.64 -3.31 -6.26
N ILE A 76 -3.71 -4.24 -6.09
CA ILE A 76 -3.01 -4.95 -7.15
C ILE A 76 -2.84 -6.43 -6.79
N ARG A 77 -2.89 -7.32 -7.78
CA ARG A 77 -2.60 -8.75 -7.56
C ARG A 77 -1.15 -8.90 -7.12
N LYS A 78 -0.90 -9.59 -6.01
CA LYS A 78 0.46 -9.81 -5.47
C LYS A 78 1.39 -10.44 -6.51
N THR A 79 0.90 -11.45 -7.22
CA THR A 79 1.63 -12.17 -8.28
C THR A 79 2.08 -11.30 -9.45
N LEU A 80 1.51 -10.10 -9.63
CA LEU A 80 1.94 -9.20 -10.70
C LEU A 80 3.18 -8.40 -10.33
N ILE A 81 3.50 -8.26 -9.04
CA ILE A 81 4.59 -7.39 -8.57
C ILE A 81 5.55 -8.08 -7.60
N GLU A 82 5.32 -9.34 -7.25
CA GLU A 82 6.05 -10.05 -6.19
C GLU A 82 7.57 -10.09 -6.39
N THR A 83 8.05 -10.08 -7.63
CA THR A 83 9.49 -10.07 -7.95
C THR A 83 10.16 -8.73 -7.64
N TRP A 84 9.40 -7.67 -7.39
CA TRP A 84 9.92 -6.33 -7.08
C TRP A 84 9.67 -5.91 -5.64
N LEU A 85 9.16 -6.82 -4.81
CA LEU A 85 8.81 -6.56 -3.42
C LEU A 85 9.97 -6.93 -2.49
N GLU A 86 10.23 -6.04 -1.54
CA GLU A 86 11.04 -6.30 -0.36
C GLU A 86 10.14 -6.26 0.87
N VAL A 87 10.35 -7.18 1.82
CA VAL A 87 9.58 -7.19 3.08
C VAL A 87 10.06 -6.04 3.95
N GLU A 88 9.14 -5.28 4.53
CA GLU A 88 9.42 -4.24 5.53
C GLU A 88 9.08 -4.78 6.92
N PRO A 89 10.06 -5.33 7.67
CA PRO A 89 9.78 -6.04 8.92
C PRO A 89 9.28 -5.11 10.02
N ASP A 90 9.78 -3.87 10.08
CA ASP A 90 9.45 -2.94 11.17
C ASP A 90 8.00 -2.47 11.05
N GLU A 91 7.57 -2.06 9.86
CA GLU A 91 6.19 -1.70 9.60
C GLU A 91 5.26 -2.91 9.70
N SER A 92 5.72 -4.10 9.30
CA SER A 92 4.94 -5.32 9.45
C SER A 92 4.61 -5.62 10.91
N ALA A 93 5.59 -5.45 11.80
CA ALA A 93 5.40 -5.59 13.23
C ALA A 93 4.48 -4.50 13.80
N ARG A 94 4.69 -3.24 13.39
CA ARG A 94 3.89 -2.09 13.83
C ARG A 94 2.41 -2.22 13.46
N LEU A 95 2.12 -2.70 12.26
CA LEU A 95 0.77 -2.78 11.70
C LEU A 95 0.07 -4.13 11.93
N GLY A 96 0.77 -5.13 12.48
CA GLY A 96 0.20 -6.45 12.75
C GLY A 96 -0.11 -7.27 11.49
N GLY A 97 0.60 -7.03 10.39
CA GLY A 97 0.42 -7.74 9.12
C GLY A 97 1.52 -7.42 8.11
N PHE A 98 1.64 -8.21 7.03
CA PHE A 98 2.74 -8.05 6.08
C PHE A 98 2.70 -6.72 5.34
N CYS A 99 3.83 -6.01 5.41
CA CYS A 99 4.12 -4.80 4.67
C CYS A 99 5.31 -5.05 3.74
N TYR A 100 5.24 -4.48 2.55
CA TYR A 100 6.23 -4.63 1.49
C TYR A 100 6.56 -3.28 0.87
N LEU A 101 7.80 -3.12 0.43
CA LEU A 101 8.27 -2.00 -0.37
C LEU A 101 8.41 -2.43 -1.83
N LEU A 102 7.85 -1.65 -2.75
CA LEU A 102 8.05 -1.84 -4.18
C LEU A 102 9.33 -1.10 -4.59
N THR A 103 10.43 -1.84 -4.71
CA THR A 103 11.78 -1.29 -4.92
C THR A 103 12.33 -1.53 -6.33
N GLY A 104 11.67 -2.35 -7.15
CA GLY A 104 12.08 -2.56 -8.54
C GLY A 104 13.15 -3.64 -8.77
N ASN A 105 13.37 -4.48 -7.77
CA ASN A 105 14.30 -5.62 -7.71
C ASN A 105 15.70 -5.31 -7.19
N GLN A 106 16.20 -6.31 -6.47
CA GLN A 106 17.50 -6.45 -5.84
C GLN A 106 18.62 -6.34 -6.88
N GLU A 107 19.79 -5.86 -6.47
CA GLU A 107 20.97 -5.80 -7.32
C GLU A 107 21.20 -7.14 -8.05
N PRO A 108 21.59 -7.12 -9.34
CA PRO A 108 22.05 -8.35 -9.98
C PRO A 108 23.30 -8.84 -9.23
N SER A 109 23.26 -10.07 -8.72
CA SER A 109 24.47 -10.81 -8.32
C SER A 109 25.33 -11.12 -9.53
#